data_AF-A0A938UNU4-F1
#
_entry.id   AF-A0A938UNU4-F1
#
_cell.length_a   1.000
_cell.length_b   1.000
_cell.length_c   1.000
_cell.angle_alpha   90.00
_cell.angle_beta   90.00
_cell.angle_gamma   90.00
#
_symmetry.space_group_name_H-M   'P 1'
#
loop_
_entity.id
_entity.type
_entity.pdbx_description
1 polymer ?
#
loop_
_entity_poly.entity_id
_entity_poly.type
_entity_poly.pdbx_seq_one_letter_code
_entity_poly.pdbx_strand_id
1 'polypeptide(L)'
;MAMQRISGEGNEAEQRFLQRWPAATKPAHSKDGDWSIVVDNQAVCVEVKQCAAPPGTAGTINQIRAIKYTPMLVYNPALQVWLVVPAAELVRRAAQKQRGQHTEISFESMNLSFRELAEFQCAEDDLVEAVTAAVRFDRAHRILSVAMVALHAQIRSVADNAIHEARRLTATVAVFRLR
;
A
#
# COMPACT_ATOMS: atom_id res chain seq x y z
N MET A 1 -3.59 27.26 -16.18
CA MET A 1 -4.17 26.18 -15.37
C MET A 1 -3.03 25.39 -14.76
N ALA A 2 -2.79 25.56 -13.46
CA ALA A 2 -1.66 24.95 -12.77
C ALA A 2 -2.03 23.53 -12.32
N MET A 3 -1.16 22.58 -12.65
CA MET A 3 -1.23 21.19 -12.24
C MET A 3 -1.00 21.13 -10.72
N GLN A 4 -2.08 20.97 -9.96
CA GLN A 4 -2.06 20.94 -8.50
C GLN A 4 -1.44 19.60 -8.08
N ARG A 5 -0.18 19.63 -7.62
CA ARG A 5 0.41 18.53 -6.87
C ARG A 5 -0.39 18.39 -5.57
N ILE A 6 -0.88 17.17 -5.28
CA ILE A 6 -1.42 16.78 -3.97
C ILE A 6 -0.21 16.70 -3.02
N SER A 7 0.32 17.84 -2.60
CA SER A 7 1.38 17.92 -1.58
C SER A 7 0.75 18.39 -0.28
N GLY A 8 0.43 17.44 0.61
CA GLY A 8 -0.08 17.75 1.96
C GLY A 8 -0.96 16.67 2.60
N GLU A 9 -1.58 15.79 1.80
CA GLU A 9 -2.34 14.65 2.33
C GLU A 9 -1.38 13.58 2.86
N GLY A 10 -1.48 13.25 4.16
CA GLY A 10 -0.65 12.22 4.81
C GLY A 10 0.46 12.74 5.73
N ASN A 11 0.78 14.03 5.70
CA ASN A 11 1.89 14.60 6.49
C ASN A 11 1.69 14.41 8.01
N GLU A 12 0.47 14.56 8.53
CA GLU A 12 0.22 14.38 9.97
C GLU A 12 0.42 12.92 10.39
N ALA A 13 -0.08 11.97 9.59
CA ALA A 13 0.09 10.55 9.86
C ALA A 13 1.58 10.17 9.93
N GLU A 14 2.38 10.54 8.93
CA GLU A 14 3.83 10.26 8.94
C GLU A 14 4.52 10.91 10.15
N GLN A 15 4.20 12.16 10.48
CA GLN A 15 4.79 12.84 11.64
C GLN A 15 4.46 12.13 12.96
N ARG A 16 3.20 11.78 13.18
CA ARG A 16 2.79 11.05 14.39
C ARG A 16 3.40 9.66 14.46
N PHE A 17 3.49 8.95 13.33
CA PHE A 17 4.18 7.67 13.29
C PHE A 17 5.65 7.81 13.70
N LEU A 18 6.38 8.81 13.19
CA LEU A 18 7.77 9.06 13.57
C LEU A 18 7.96 9.47 15.03
N GLN A 19 6.97 10.14 15.65
CA GLN A 19 7.02 10.43 17.08
C GLN A 19 7.00 9.15 17.92
N ARG A 20 6.26 8.12 17.46
CA ARG A 20 6.21 6.81 18.12
C ARG A 20 7.32 5.87 17.67
N TRP A 21 7.87 6.06 16.47
CA TRP A 21 8.97 5.28 15.93
C TRP A 21 10.14 6.14 15.42
N PRO A 22 10.90 6.82 16.31
CA PRO A 22 11.94 7.78 15.88
C PRO A 22 13.10 7.15 15.11
N ALA A 23 13.32 5.84 15.27
CA ALA A 23 14.35 5.08 14.57
C ALA A 23 13.94 4.66 13.14
N ALA A 24 12.72 5.00 12.70
CA ALA A 24 12.27 4.69 11.34
C ALA A 24 13.10 5.48 10.31
N THR A 25 13.45 4.83 9.21
CA THR A 25 14.27 5.42 8.13
C THR A 25 13.55 5.34 6.80
N LYS A 26 13.92 6.16 5.82
CA LYS A 26 13.37 6.01 4.47
C LYS A 26 13.92 4.73 3.82
N PRO A 27 13.07 3.92 3.15
CA PRO A 27 13.53 2.74 2.44
C PRO A 27 14.40 3.12 1.25
N ALA A 28 15.22 2.17 0.78
CA ALA A 28 16.11 2.38 -0.38
C ALA A 28 15.34 2.78 -1.65
N HIS A 29 14.10 2.31 -1.79
CA HIS A 29 13.20 2.70 -2.86
C HIS A 29 11.82 3.04 -2.30
N SER A 30 11.26 4.18 -2.71
CA SER A 30 9.90 4.61 -2.33
C SER A 30 8.79 3.64 -2.75
N LYS A 31 9.07 2.75 -3.70
CA LYS A 31 8.12 1.71 -4.13
C LYS A 31 7.92 0.62 -3.06
N ASP A 32 8.84 0.46 -2.12
CA ASP A 32 8.84 -0.63 -1.14
C ASP A 32 7.98 -0.30 0.10
N GLY A 33 7.79 0.99 0.39
CA GLY A 33 6.96 1.53 1.47
C GLY A 33 7.32 3.00 1.74
N ASP A 34 6.72 3.58 2.78
CA ASP A 34 6.98 4.97 3.19
C ASP A 34 8.11 5.06 4.23
N TRP A 35 8.22 4.03 5.08
CA TRP A 35 9.20 3.93 6.16
C TRP A 35 9.73 2.50 6.32
N SER A 36 10.97 2.38 6.78
CA SER A 36 11.65 1.14 7.16
C SER A 36 11.90 1.16 8.67
N ILE A 37 11.43 0.13 9.35
CA ILE A 37 11.52 -0.07 10.80
C ILE A 37 12.23 -1.38 11.13
N VAL A 38 12.79 -1.48 12.33
CA VAL A 38 13.43 -2.72 12.81
C VAL A 38 12.53 -3.40 13.83
N VAL A 39 12.10 -4.63 13.52
CA VAL A 39 11.30 -5.49 14.42
C VAL A 39 12.01 -6.82 14.57
N ASP A 40 12.30 -7.25 15.79
CA ASP A 40 13.08 -8.46 16.10
C ASP A 40 14.37 -8.57 15.26
N ASN A 41 15.17 -7.50 15.25
CA ASN A 41 16.45 -7.39 14.53
C ASN A 41 16.37 -7.53 12.99
N GLN A 42 15.19 -7.32 12.40
CA GLN A 42 15.00 -7.37 10.96
C GLN A 42 14.31 -6.10 10.47
N ALA A 43 14.84 -5.53 9.38
CA ALA A 43 14.24 -4.39 8.71
C ALA A 43 12.97 -4.81 7.97
N VAL A 44 11.90 -4.04 8.14
CA VAL A 44 10.60 -4.24 7.50
C VAL A 44 10.09 -2.88 7.03
N CYS A 45 9.60 -2.82 5.79
CA CYS A 45 8.96 -1.62 5.27
C CYS A 45 7.50 -1.56 5.77
N VAL A 46 6.96 -0.36 5.91
CA VAL A 46 5.56 -0.09 6.22
C VAL A 46 5.03 1.04 5.32
N GLU A 47 3.74 1.02 5.02
CA GLU A 47 3.04 2.07 4.28
C GLU A 47 2.17 2.88 5.26
N VAL A 48 2.27 4.20 5.23
CA VAL A 48 1.53 5.10 6.12
C VAL A 48 0.54 5.92 5.30
N LYS A 49 -0.72 5.88 5.69
CA LYS A 49 -1.80 6.64 5.05
C LYS A 49 -2.58 7.44 6.07
N GLN A 50 -3.28 8.46 5.57
CA GLN A 50 -4.24 9.23 6.35
C GLN A 50 -5.62 9.06 5.74
N CYS A 51 -6.63 8.86 6.60
CA CYS A 51 -8.04 8.82 6.19
C CYS A 51 -8.85 9.72 7.11
N ALA A 52 -9.19 10.91 6.63
CA ALA A 52 -10.00 11.88 7.39
C ALA A 52 -11.49 11.57 7.23
N ALA A 53 -11.95 10.48 7.85
CA ALA A 53 -13.36 10.09 7.84
C ALA A 53 -14.05 10.58 9.12
N PRO A 54 -15.02 11.51 9.03
CA PRO A 54 -15.82 11.92 10.18
C PRO A 54 -16.53 10.75 10.87
N PRO A 55 -16.83 10.85 12.17
CA PRO A 55 -17.66 9.87 12.87
C PRO A 55 -18.95 9.57 12.11
N GLY A 56 -19.28 8.28 11.96
CA GLY A 56 -20.50 7.86 11.26
C GLY A 56 -20.42 7.84 9.72
N THR A 57 -19.29 8.24 9.12
CA THR A 57 -19.09 8.16 7.65
C THR A 57 -18.18 7.01 7.25
N ALA A 58 -18.42 6.45 6.06
CA ALA A 58 -17.54 5.43 5.48
C ALA A 58 -16.34 6.11 4.80
N GLY A 59 -15.27 6.34 5.56
CA GLY A 59 -13.98 6.72 4.99
C GLY A 59 -13.50 5.70 3.97
N THR A 60 -12.91 6.15 2.88
CA THR A 60 -12.29 5.28 1.87
C THR A 60 -10.79 5.48 1.86
N ILE A 61 -10.04 4.40 2.02
CA ILE A 61 -8.58 4.36 1.89
C ILE A 61 -8.30 3.89 0.47
N ASN A 62 -7.68 4.75 -0.34
CA ASN A 62 -7.43 4.50 -1.75
C ASN A 62 -5.98 4.01 -2.00
N GLN A 63 -5.76 3.47 -3.21
CA GLN A 63 -4.43 3.09 -3.71
C GLN A 63 -3.68 2.14 -2.76
N ILE A 64 -4.38 1.13 -2.25
CA ILE A 64 -3.78 0.08 -1.43
C ILE A 64 -3.18 -0.97 -2.36
N ARG A 65 -1.87 -1.19 -2.22
CA ARG A 65 -1.10 -2.11 -3.08
C ARG A 65 -0.73 -3.37 -2.30
N ALA A 66 -1.65 -4.32 -2.18
CA ALA A 66 -1.40 -5.59 -1.48
C ALA A 66 -0.21 -6.38 -2.06
N ILE A 67 0.07 -6.19 -3.36
CA ILE A 67 1.19 -6.81 -4.08
C ILE A 67 2.57 -6.46 -3.49
N LYS A 68 2.70 -5.36 -2.73
CA LYS A 68 3.96 -5.01 -2.05
C LYS A 68 4.26 -5.92 -0.86
N TYR A 69 3.24 -6.59 -0.31
CA TYR A 69 3.32 -7.35 0.94
C TYR A 69 3.92 -6.52 2.09
N THR A 70 3.40 -5.31 2.28
CA THR A 70 3.84 -4.32 3.25
C THR A 70 2.68 -4.03 4.22
N PRO A 71 2.87 -4.10 5.56
CA PRO A 71 1.86 -3.67 6.51
C PRO A 71 1.40 -2.23 6.24
N MET A 72 0.11 -1.96 6.40
CA MET A 72 -0.46 -0.64 6.19
C MET A 72 -0.92 -0.03 7.51
N LEU A 73 -0.44 1.18 7.77
CA LEU A 73 -0.84 2.03 8.88
C LEU A 73 -1.78 3.11 8.35
N VAL A 74 -2.93 3.31 8.98
CA VAL A 74 -3.85 4.38 8.61
C VAL A 74 -4.23 5.20 9.81
N TYR A 75 -3.89 6.48 9.81
CA TYR A 75 -4.32 7.41 10.84
C TYR A 75 -5.63 8.10 10.46
N ASN A 76 -6.60 8.12 11.38
CA ASN A 76 -7.79 8.94 11.26
C ASN A 76 -7.76 10.11 12.24
N PRO A 77 -7.49 11.35 11.77
CA PRO A 77 -7.42 12.53 12.64
C PRO A 77 -8.76 12.90 13.27
N ALA A 78 -9.90 12.59 12.64
CA ALA A 78 -11.21 12.90 13.19
C ALA A 78 -11.57 12.02 14.38
N LEU A 79 -11.03 10.80 14.41
CA LEU A 79 -11.26 9.82 15.47
C LEU A 79 -10.08 9.70 16.44
N GLN A 80 -8.91 10.26 16.11
CA GLN A 80 -7.65 10.12 16.86
C GLN A 80 -7.26 8.65 17.08
N VAL A 81 -7.45 7.81 16.05
CA VAL A 81 -7.14 6.38 16.10
C VAL A 81 -6.32 5.94 14.91
N TRP A 82 -5.62 4.83 15.09
CA TRP A 82 -4.84 4.16 14.06
C TRP A 82 -5.50 2.87 13.64
N LEU A 83 -5.32 2.48 12.38
CA LEU A 83 -5.48 1.12 11.91
C LEU A 83 -4.11 0.55 11.60
N VAL A 84 -3.82 -0.67 12.05
CA VAL A 84 -2.59 -1.39 11.72
C VAL A 84 -2.95 -2.71 11.06
N VAL A 85 -2.94 -2.72 9.73
CA VAL A 85 -3.39 -3.86 8.93
C VAL A 85 -2.18 -4.67 8.46
N PRO A 86 -2.07 -5.96 8.84
CA PRO A 86 -1.02 -6.83 8.34
C PRO A 86 -1.08 -7.01 6.81
N ALA A 87 0.08 -7.18 6.18
CA ALA A 87 0.17 -7.39 4.74
C ALA A 87 -0.61 -8.62 4.26
N ALA A 88 -0.54 -9.73 5.01
CA ALA A 88 -1.26 -10.96 4.71
C ALA A 88 -2.78 -10.73 4.65
N GLU A 89 -3.29 -9.85 5.50
CA GLU A 89 -4.70 -9.49 5.50
C GLU A 89 -5.09 -8.64 4.29
N LEU A 90 -4.22 -7.70 3.87
CA LEU A 90 -4.43 -6.94 2.63
C LEU A 90 -4.47 -7.88 1.41
N VAL A 91 -3.61 -8.90 1.37
CA VAL A 91 -3.63 -9.94 0.34
C VAL A 91 -4.94 -10.72 0.36
N ARG A 92 -5.39 -11.16 1.53
CA ARG A 92 -6.67 -11.87 1.68
C ARG A 92 -7.84 -11.05 1.14
N ARG A 93 -7.89 -9.76 1.46
CA ARG A 93 -8.94 -8.84 1.00
C ARG A 93 -8.84 -8.54 -0.49
N ALA A 94 -7.64 -8.41 -1.05
CA ALA A 94 -7.44 -8.24 -2.48
C ALA A 94 -7.91 -9.47 -3.27
N ALA A 95 -7.66 -10.68 -2.75
CA ALA A 95 -8.09 -11.93 -3.37
C ALA A 95 -9.63 -12.11 -3.39
N GLN A 96 -10.35 -11.45 -2.48
CA GLN A 96 -11.82 -11.48 -2.44
C GLN A 96 -12.47 -10.51 -3.42
N LYS A 97 -11.68 -9.63 -4.06
CA LYS A 97 -12.19 -8.63 -5.01
C LYS A 97 -12.08 -9.13 -6.44
N GLN A 98 -13.17 -8.96 -7.19
CA GLN A 98 -13.19 -9.23 -8.63
C GLN A 98 -12.38 -8.21 -9.44
N ARG A 99 -12.26 -6.97 -8.95
CA ARG A 99 -11.49 -5.89 -9.59
C ARG A 99 -10.87 -4.94 -8.56
N GLY A 100 -9.78 -4.31 -8.95
CA GLY A 100 -9.16 -3.20 -8.22
C GLY A 100 -9.81 -1.85 -8.50
N GLN A 101 -9.13 -0.79 -8.08
CA GLN A 101 -9.54 0.58 -8.37
C GLN A 101 -9.31 0.89 -9.86
N HIS A 102 -10.20 1.69 -10.48
CA HIS A 102 -10.06 2.12 -11.89
C HIS A 102 -9.73 1.00 -12.89
N THR A 103 -10.34 -0.19 -12.74
CA THR A 103 -10.09 -1.39 -13.57
C THR A 103 -8.72 -2.07 -13.38
N GLU A 104 -7.91 -1.59 -12.44
CA GLU A 104 -6.64 -2.21 -12.08
C GLU A 104 -6.84 -3.60 -11.45
N ILE A 105 -5.78 -4.39 -11.40
CA ILE A 105 -5.75 -5.66 -10.67
C ILE A 105 -5.89 -5.36 -9.18
N SER A 106 -6.76 -6.07 -8.46
CA SER A 106 -7.05 -5.81 -7.04
C SER A 106 -5.81 -5.84 -6.14
N PHE A 107 -4.81 -6.66 -6.48
CA PHE A 107 -3.53 -6.71 -5.79
C PHE A 107 -2.65 -5.47 -6.02
N GLU A 108 -2.72 -4.88 -7.22
CA GLU A 108 -1.91 -3.71 -7.55
C GLU A 108 -2.48 -2.41 -7.02
N SER A 109 -3.80 -2.35 -6.90
CA SER A 109 -4.52 -1.19 -6.43
C SER A 109 -5.95 -1.54 -6.07
N MET A 110 -6.29 -1.40 -4.79
CA MET A 110 -7.65 -1.49 -4.31
C MET A 110 -7.97 -0.31 -3.38
N ASN A 111 -9.26 -0.11 -3.13
CA ASN A 111 -9.73 0.72 -2.03
C ASN A 111 -10.33 -0.16 -0.93
N LEU A 112 -10.29 0.30 0.31
CA LEU A 112 -11.00 -0.33 1.43
C LEU A 112 -11.71 0.74 2.23
N SER A 113 -12.87 0.42 2.79
CA SER A 113 -13.50 1.31 3.75
C SER A 113 -12.74 1.24 5.07
N PHE A 114 -12.55 2.39 5.72
CA PHE A 114 -12.02 2.46 7.08
C PHE A 114 -12.83 1.58 8.05
N ARG A 115 -14.16 1.53 7.88
CA ARG A 115 -15.06 0.71 8.71
C ARG A 115 -14.84 -0.80 8.52
N GLU A 116 -14.46 -1.24 7.32
CA GLU A 116 -14.19 -2.66 7.04
C GLU A 116 -12.92 -3.18 7.73
N LEU A 117 -12.14 -2.28 8.34
CA LEU A 117 -10.86 -2.56 8.98
C LEU A 117 -10.89 -2.23 10.48
N ALA A 118 -12.08 -2.04 11.07
CA ALA A 118 -12.23 -1.63 12.46
C ALA A 118 -11.62 -2.63 13.45
N GLU A 119 -11.49 -3.90 13.09
CA GLU A 119 -10.82 -4.92 13.90
C GLU A 119 -9.31 -4.71 14.05
N PHE A 120 -8.70 -3.86 13.21
CA PHE A 120 -7.28 -3.51 13.25
C PHE A 120 -7.02 -2.19 13.96
N GLN A 121 -8.02 -1.64 14.64
CA GLN A 121 -7.93 -0.35 15.28
C GLN A 121 -7.12 -0.41 16.58
N CYS A 122 -6.23 0.57 16.79
CA CYS A 122 -5.51 0.76 18.04
C CYS A 122 -5.43 2.24 18.41
N ALA A 123 -5.19 2.52 19.70
CA ALA A 123 -4.84 3.86 20.15
C ALA A 123 -3.42 4.21 19.71
N GLU A 124 -3.09 5.51 19.75
CA GLU A 124 -1.74 5.97 19.40
C GLU A 124 -0.65 5.41 20.34
N ASP A 125 -0.97 5.26 21.63
CA ASP A 125 -0.04 4.71 22.62
C ASP A 125 0.28 3.22 22.37
N ASP A 126 -0.64 2.49 21.75
CA ASP A 126 -0.48 1.06 21.43
C ASP A 126 0.12 0.83 20.02
N LEU A 127 0.42 1.90 19.28
CA LEU A 127 0.81 1.82 17.87
C LEU A 127 2.05 0.95 17.65
N VAL A 128 3.07 1.08 18.49
CA VAL A 128 4.32 0.31 18.36
C VAL A 128 4.08 -1.19 18.58
N GLU A 129 3.25 -1.54 19.56
CA GLU A 129 2.89 -2.92 19.86
C GLU A 129 2.06 -3.53 18.71
N ALA A 130 1.03 -2.81 18.25
CA ALA A 130 0.18 -3.24 17.14
C ALA A 130 0.99 -3.47 15.85
N VAL A 131 1.93 -2.57 15.53
CA VAL A 131 2.83 -2.72 14.37
C VAL A 131 3.74 -3.92 14.52
N THR A 132 4.31 -4.11 15.70
CA THR A 132 5.16 -5.27 16.00
C THR A 132 4.38 -6.57 15.84
N ALA A 133 3.14 -6.63 16.34
CA ALA A 133 2.25 -7.78 16.20
C ALA A 133 1.89 -8.05 14.74
N ALA A 134 1.56 -7.02 13.95
CA ALA A 134 1.25 -7.14 12.53
C ALA A 134 2.46 -7.69 11.74
N VAL A 135 3.66 -7.19 12.01
CA VAL A 135 4.89 -7.68 11.37
C VAL A 135 5.15 -9.15 11.73
N ARG A 136 4.98 -9.54 12.99
CA ARG A 136 5.13 -10.94 13.42
C ARG A 136 4.09 -11.85 12.77
N PHE A 137 2.85 -11.38 12.65
CA PHE A 137 1.80 -12.09 11.92
C PHE A 137 2.18 -12.31 10.46
N ASP A 138 2.67 -11.29 9.77
CA ASP A 138 3.09 -11.40 8.36
C ASP A 138 4.25 -12.38 8.16
N ARG A 139 5.18 -12.45 9.12
CA ARG A 139 6.28 -13.43 9.12
C ARG A 139 5.79 -14.85 9.27
N ALA A 140 4.81 -15.10 10.13
CA ALA A 140 4.17 -16.41 10.25
C ALA A 140 3.52 -16.84 8.92
N HIS A 141 3.13 -15.88 8.08
CA HIS A 141 2.53 -16.10 6.76
C HIS A 141 3.50 -15.90 5.59
N ARG A 142 4.82 -16.10 5.80
CA ARG A 142 5.87 -15.87 4.78
C ARG A 142 5.61 -16.48 3.39
N ILE A 143 4.83 -17.56 3.32
CA ILE A 143 4.49 -18.20 2.03
C ILE A 143 3.67 -17.26 1.14
N LEU A 144 2.82 -16.41 1.72
CA LEU A 144 2.09 -15.37 1.00
C LEU A 144 3.05 -14.30 0.46
N SER A 145 4.07 -13.92 1.23
CA SER A 145 5.11 -12.99 0.77
C SER A 145 5.81 -13.52 -0.49
N VAL A 146 6.25 -14.78 -0.48
CA VAL A 146 6.89 -15.43 -1.63
C VAL A 146 5.94 -15.46 -2.84
N ALA A 147 4.67 -15.81 -2.61
CA ALA A 147 3.65 -15.82 -3.67
C ALA A 147 3.42 -14.42 -4.26
N MET A 148 3.38 -13.37 -3.43
CA MET A 148 3.21 -11.99 -3.90
C MET A 148 4.42 -11.49 -4.69
N VAL A 149 5.64 -11.85 -4.31
CA VAL A 149 6.85 -11.56 -5.11
C VAL A 149 6.77 -12.21 -6.48
N ALA A 150 6.38 -13.49 -6.54
CA ALA A 150 6.21 -14.21 -7.80
C ALA A 150 5.11 -13.59 -8.68
N LEU A 151 3.95 -13.27 -8.08
CA LEU A 151 2.84 -12.62 -8.77
C LEU A 151 3.25 -11.25 -9.33
N HIS A 152 3.98 -10.44 -8.55
CA HIS A 152 4.45 -9.13 -9.00
C HIS A 152 5.39 -9.24 -10.20
N ALA A 153 6.30 -10.23 -10.18
CA ALA A 153 7.20 -10.49 -11.30
C ALA A 153 6.43 -10.92 -12.56
N GLN A 154 5.41 -11.77 -12.41
CA GLN A 154 4.54 -12.18 -13.53
C GLN A 154 3.78 -11.00 -14.13
N ILE A 155 3.14 -10.17 -13.30
CA ILE A 155 2.41 -8.98 -13.75
C ILE A 155 3.34 -8.05 -14.53
N ARG A 156 4.55 -7.80 -14.02
CA ARG A 156 5.53 -6.95 -14.72
C ARG A 156 5.96 -7.55 -16.06
N SER A 157 6.23 -8.85 -16.11
CA SER A 157 6.61 -9.51 -17.36
C SER A 157 5.53 -9.38 -18.43
N VAL A 158 4.25 -9.57 -18.06
CA VAL A 158 3.11 -9.38 -18.98
C VAL A 158 3.02 -7.92 -19.43
N ALA A 159 3.16 -6.96 -18.50
CA ALA A 159 3.12 -5.55 -18.82
C ALA A 159 4.26 -5.13 -19.78
N ASP A 160 5.48 -5.59 -19.53
CA ASP A 160 6.66 -5.30 -20.37
C ASP A 160 6.48 -5.86 -21.78
N ASN A 161 5.96 -7.08 -21.92
CA ASN A 161 5.66 -7.70 -23.21
C ASN A 161 4.58 -6.90 -23.96
N ALA A 162 3.51 -6.49 -23.29
CA ALA A 162 2.45 -5.69 -23.88
C ALA A 162 2.96 -4.31 -24.35
N ILE A 163 3.81 -3.66 -23.55
CA ILE A 163 4.45 -2.38 -23.91
C ILE A 163 5.38 -2.56 -25.11
N HIS A 164 6.18 -3.62 -25.14
CA HIS A 164 7.06 -3.93 -26.26
C HIS A 164 6.26 -4.11 -27.56
N GLU A 165 5.19 -4.89 -27.51
CA GLU A 165 4.33 -5.13 -28.67
C GLU A 165 3.62 -3.86 -29.14
N ALA A 166 3.09 -3.04 -28.22
CA ALA A 166 2.49 -1.76 -28.55
C ALA A 166 3.49 -0.81 -29.23
N ARG A 167 4.75 -0.78 -28.76
CA ARG A 167 5.84 -0.01 -29.38
C ARG A 167 6.14 -0.51 -30.79
N ARG A 168 6.24 -1.84 -30.98
CA ARG A 168 6.48 -2.47 -32.29
C ARG A 168 5.38 -2.13 -33.30
N LEU A 169 4.12 -2.23 -32.90
CA LEU A 169 2.98 -1.89 -33.74
C LEU A 169 2.94 -0.39 -34.08
N THR A 170 3.21 0.47 -33.10
CA THR A 170 3.25 1.92 -33.33
C THR A 170 4.35 2.33 -34.31
N ALA A 171 5.53 1.71 -34.22
CA ALA A 171 6.62 1.92 -35.18
C ALA A 171 6.21 1.49 -36.60
N THR A 172 5.44 0.41 -36.73
CA THR A 172 4.93 -0.08 -38.01
C THR A 172 3.91 0.89 -38.63
N VAL A 173 2.97 1.42 -37.82
CA VAL A 173 1.97 2.40 -38.28
C VAL A 173 2.61 3.73 -38.73
N ALA A 174 3.69 4.17 -38.07
CA ALA A 174 4.41 5.38 -38.46
C ALA A 174 5.04 5.27 -39.87
N VAL A 175 5.50 4.08 -40.27
CA VAL A 175 6.06 3.83 -41.61
C VAL A 175 4.99 3.94 -42.72
N PHE A 176 3.74 3.59 -42.42
CA PHE A 176 2.64 3.70 -43.39
C PHE A 176 2.13 5.13 -43.63
N ARG A 177 2.41 6.08 -42.73
CA ARG A 177 2.02 7.50 -42.91
C ARG A 177 3.03 8.34 -43.71
N LEU A 178 4.19 7.78 -44.05
CA LEU A 178 5.26 8.45 -44.79
C LEU A 178 5.39 7.96 -46.25
N ARG A 179 4.41 7.18 -46.73
CA ARG A 179 4.25 6.77 -48.13
C ARG A 179 2.95 7.36 -48.67
#